data_AF-A0A7C4YL27-F1
#
_entry.id   AF-A0A7C4YL27-F1
#
_cell.length_a   1.000
_cell.length_b   1.000
_cell.length_c   1.000
_cell.angle_alpha   90.00
_cell.angle_beta   90.00
_cell.angle_gamma   90.00
#
_symmetry.space_group_name_H-M   'P 1'
#
loop_
_entity.id
_entity.type
_entity.pdbx_description
1 polymer ?
#
loop_
_entity_poly.entity_id
_entity_poly.type
_entity_poly.pdbx_seq_one_letter_code
_entity_poly.pdbx_strand_id
1 'polypeptide(L)'
;MKRSFQLFHVLIISISLVPLVPSVHADEAGPPAGFKAIFNGKDLAGWFGLNPHSAVKLQGEKKEANLKQQRADFPKHWRVENGELVNDGTGPYATTDAEFGDIELLLEYKTVAKADSGIYLRGTPQVQIWDWNQKFDPKNPNRKP
;
A
#
# COMPACT_ATOMS: atom_id res chain seq x y z
N MET A 1 60.29 35.24 38.17
CA MET A 1 59.45 34.17 38.76
C MET A 1 58.01 34.40 38.31
N LYS A 2 57.47 33.52 37.44
CA LYS A 2 56.26 32.67 37.67
C LYS A 2 54.96 33.48 37.82
N ARG A 3 53.86 33.28 37.08
CA ARG A 3 53.36 32.16 36.24
C ARG A 3 52.23 32.69 35.33
N SER A 4 52.20 32.23 34.08
CA SER A 4 51.04 32.34 33.18
C SER A 4 49.99 31.30 33.59
N PHE A 5 48.72 31.69 33.67
CA PHE A 5 47.57 30.80 33.82
C PHE A 5 46.95 30.59 32.44
N GLN A 6 47.05 29.38 31.89
CA GLN A 6 46.22 28.97 30.77
C GLN A 6 44.96 28.28 31.29
N LEU A 7 43.79 28.83 30.96
CA LEU A 7 42.51 28.14 31.13
C LEU A 7 42.34 27.13 29.99
N PHE A 8 42.38 25.84 30.33
CA PHE A 8 41.89 24.79 29.44
C PHE A 8 40.37 24.75 29.50
N HIS A 9 39.71 25.06 28.39
CA HIS A 9 38.29 24.78 28.20
C HIS A 9 38.17 23.32 27.78
N VAL A 10 37.60 22.48 28.65
CA VAL A 10 37.22 21.10 28.32
C VAL A 10 35.83 21.15 27.70
N LEU A 11 35.74 20.97 26.38
CA LEU A 11 34.48 20.77 25.68
C LEU A 11 34.08 19.29 25.82
N ILE A 12 33.08 19.01 26.66
CA ILE A 12 32.51 17.67 26.80
C ILE A 12 31.46 17.51 25.69
N ILE A 13 31.79 16.77 24.64
CA ILE A 13 30.83 16.34 23.61
C ILE A 13 30.13 15.09 24.16
N SER A 14 28.92 15.24 24.67
CA SER A 14 28.05 14.12 25.03
C SER A 14 27.54 13.47 23.74
N ILE A 15 28.15 12.35 23.35
CA ILE A 15 27.61 11.47 22.32
C ILE A 15 26.46 10.69 22.96
N SER A 16 25.24 11.14 22.72
CA SER A 16 24.03 10.37 23.02
C SER A 16 24.00 9.16 22.10
N LEU A 17 24.32 7.98 22.66
CA LEU A 17 24.17 6.71 21.98
C LEU A 17 22.67 6.44 21.81
N VAL A 18 22.11 6.83 20.65
CA VAL A 18 20.76 6.42 20.27
C VAL A 18 20.81 4.92 20.02
N PRO A 19 20.09 4.08 20.79
CA PRO A 19 20.03 2.67 20.49
C PRO A 19 19.40 2.50 19.11
N LEU A 20 20.18 1.95 18.18
CA LEU A 20 19.70 1.46 16.90
C LEU A 20 18.76 0.30 17.21
N VAL A 21 17.47 0.59 17.29
CA VAL A 21 16.45 -0.45 17.36
C VAL A 21 16.53 -1.19 16.03
N PRO A 22 16.91 -2.48 15.98
CA PRO A 22 16.86 -3.21 14.73
C PRO A 22 15.41 -3.15 14.24
N SER A 23 15.22 -2.59 13.03
CA SER A 23 13.96 -2.74 12.32
C SER A 23 13.77 -4.24 12.18
N VAL A 24 12.75 -4.78 12.83
CA VAL A 24 12.30 -6.15 12.59
C VAL A 24 11.74 -6.12 11.17
N HIS A 25 12.63 -6.23 10.18
CA HIS A 25 12.20 -6.67 8.88
C HIS A 25 11.63 -8.06 9.11
N ALA A 26 10.35 -8.23 8.81
CA ALA A 26 9.84 -9.55 8.50
C ALA A 26 10.69 -10.07 7.34
N ASP A 27 11.75 -10.80 7.66
CA ASP A 27 12.19 -11.89 6.79
C ASP A 27 10.97 -12.83 6.76
N GLU A 28 10.08 -12.57 5.80
CA GLU A 28 8.84 -13.31 5.66
C GLU A 28 9.21 -14.79 5.55
N ALA A 29 8.82 -15.57 6.56
CA ALA A 29 8.53 -16.97 6.33
C ALA A 29 7.66 -16.99 5.06
N GLY A 30 8.14 -17.67 4.01
CA GLY A 30 7.45 -17.70 2.73
C GLY A 30 5.98 -18.10 2.88
N PRO A 31 5.17 -17.94 1.81
CA PRO A 31 3.74 -18.21 1.88
C PRO A 31 3.48 -19.60 2.51
N PRO A 32 2.41 -19.76 3.30
CA PRO A 32 2.10 -21.04 3.94
C PRO A 32 2.07 -22.19 2.95
N ALA A 33 2.29 -23.43 3.43
CA ALA A 33 2.26 -24.60 2.57
C ALA A 33 0.96 -24.67 1.74
N GLY A 34 1.09 -24.82 0.42
CA GLY A 34 -0.05 -24.81 -0.52
C GLY A 34 -0.42 -23.42 -1.07
N PHE A 35 0.13 -22.34 -0.51
CA PHE A 35 -0.07 -20.99 -1.02
C PHE A 35 1.09 -20.54 -1.91
N LYS A 36 0.76 -19.70 -2.90
CA LYS A 36 1.72 -19.00 -3.74
C LYS A 36 1.56 -17.49 -3.49
N ALA A 37 2.68 -16.82 -3.23
CA ALA A 37 2.69 -15.37 -3.11
C ALA A 37 2.30 -14.72 -4.45
N ILE A 38 1.32 -13.81 -4.41
CA ILE A 38 0.91 -12.97 -5.55
C ILE A 38 1.57 -11.59 -5.52
N PHE A 39 2.04 -11.16 -4.35
CA PHE A 39 2.79 -9.93 -4.16
C PHE A 39 4.24 -10.29 -3.79
N ASN A 40 5.20 -9.57 -4.37
CA ASN A 40 6.61 -9.89 -4.23
C ASN A 40 7.32 -9.12 -3.09
N GLY A 41 6.61 -8.22 -2.40
CA GLY A 41 7.13 -7.41 -1.29
C GLY A 41 8.16 -6.34 -1.70
N LYS A 42 8.41 -6.14 -3.00
CA LYS A 42 9.55 -5.33 -3.49
C LYS A 42 9.11 -4.21 -4.42
N ASP A 43 8.23 -4.51 -5.36
CA ASP A 43 7.80 -3.56 -6.39
C ASP A 43 6.38 -3.91 -6.89
N LEU A 44 5.95 -3.20 -7.92
CA LEU A 44 4.61 -3.36 -8.52
C LEU A 44 4.57 -4.41 -9.63
N ALA A 45 5.63 -5.21 -9.83
CA ALA A 45 5.63 -6.23 -10.87
C ALA A 45 4.52 -7.27 -10.63
N GLY A 46 3.81 -7.64 -11.69
CA GLY A 46 2.63 -8.50 -11.61
C GLY A 46 1.32 -7.74 -11.32
N TRP A 47 1.35 -6.41 -11.28
CA TRP A 47 0.19 -5.56 -11.04
C TRP A 47 0.05 -4.45 -12.08
N PHE A 48 -1.18 -4.08 -12.40
CA PHE A 48 -1.51 -2.94 -13.25
C PHE A 48 -2.76 -2.20 -12.74
N GLY A 49 -2.93 -0.96 -13.19
CA GLY A 49 -4.09 -0.14 -12.86
C GLY A 49 -5.32 -0.48 -13.69
N LEU A 50 -6.44 -0.77 -13.03
CA LEU A 50 -7.75 -0.87 -13.66
C LEU A 50 -8.87 -0.39 -12.72
N ASN A 51 -9.64 0.59 -13.18
CA ASN A 51 -10.91 1.03 -12.65
C ASN A 51 -11.99 0.70 -13.72
N PRO A 52 -12.72 -0.42 -13.56
CA PRO A 52 -13.69 -0.87 -14.54
C PRO A 52 -14.82 0.14 -14.75
N HIS A 53 -15.19 0.92 -13.72
CA HIS A 53 -16.25 1.93 -13.83
C HIS A 53 -15.92 3.05 -14.82
N SER A 54 -14.63 3.37 -14.98
CA SER A 54 -14.17 4.37 -15.95
C SER A 54 -14.10 3.82 -17.39
N ALA A 55 -13.94 2.50 -17.55
CA ALA A 55 -13.76 1.85 -18.84
C ALA A 55 -15.04 1.23 -19.42
N VAL A 56 -16.03 0.87 -18.58
CA VAL A 56 -17.18 0.04 -18.96
C VAL A 56 -18.06 0.65 -20.07
N LYS A 57 -18.13 1.98 -20.16
CA LYS A 57 -18.94 2.69 -21.17
C LYS A 57 -18.14 3.09 -22.42
N LEU A 58 -16.83 2.84 -22.43
CA LEU A 58 -15.95 3.23 -23.53
C LEU A 58 -15.78 2.08 -24.53
N GLN A 59 -15.53 2.42 -25.79
CA GLN A 59 -15.29 1.47 -26.88
C GLN A 59 -14.19 1.99 -27.81
N GLY A 60 -13.60 1.08 -28.60
CA GLY A 60 -12.55 1.39 -29.57
C GLY A 60 -11.37 2.16 -28.96
N GLU A 61 -10.82 3.10 -29.74
CA GLU A 61 -9.67 3.93 -29.37
C GLU A 61 -9.84 4.65 -28.03
N LYS A 62 -11.05 5.08 -27.68
CA LYS A 62 -11.32 5.74 -26.40
C LYS A 62 -11.10 4.81 -25.21
N LYS A 63 -11.50 3.53 -25.35
CA LYS A 63 -11.28 2.52 -24.32
C LYS A 63 -9.78 2.22 -24.20
N GLU A 64 -9.09 2.07 -25.33
CA GLU A 64 -7.64 1.80 -25.35
C GLU A 64 -6.84 2.94 -24.71
N ALA A 65 -7.15 4.19 -25.07
CA ALA A 65 -6.53 5.37 -24.48
C ALA A 65 -6.78 5.45 -22.96
N ASN A 66 -8.01 5.17 -22.53
CA ASN A 66 -8.35 5.14 -21.11
C ASN A 66 -7.60 4.04 -20.35
N LEU A 67 -7.54 2.81 -20.87
CA LEU A 67 -6.78 1.72 -20.25
C LEU A 67 -5.27 2.02 -20.20
N LYS A 68 -4.71 2.62 -21.25
CA LYS A 68 -3.31 3.06 -21.28
C LYS A 68 -3.04 4.12 -20.22
N GLN A 69 -3.94 5.09 -20.08
CA GLN A 69 -3.84 6.14 -19.06
C GLN A 69 -3.87 5.53 -17.65
N GLN A 70 -4.80 4.61 -17.38
CA GLN A 70 -4.88 3.95 -16.08
C GLN A 70 -3.61 3.16 -15.73
N ARG A 71 -3.03 2.45 -16.70
CA ARG A 71 -1.73 1.77 -16.50
C ARG A 71 -0.61 2.75 -16.18
N ALA A 72 -0.59 3.91 -16.83
CA ALA A 72 0.40 4.96 -16.57
C ALA A 72 0.19 5.68 -15.23
N ASP A 73 -1.05 5.78 -14.75
CA ASP A 73 -1.39 6.42 -13.48
C ASP A 73 -1.21 5.49 -12.27
N PHE A 74 -1.31 4.18 -12.47
CA PHE A 74 -1.13 3.19 -11.40
C PHE A 74 0.07 3.43 -10.48
N PRO A 75 1.32 3.55 -10.98
CA PRO A 75 2.49 3.74 -10.12
C PRO A 75 2.57 5.14 -9.48
N LYS A 76 1.66 6.05 -9.80
CA LYS A 76 1.56 7.36 -9.13
C LYS A 76 0.78 7.27 -7.81
N HIS A 77 -0.07 6.26 -7.67
CA HIS A 77 -1.00 6.09 -6.55
C HIS A 77 -0.70 4.86 -5.71
N TRP A 78 -0.04 3.86 -6.31
CA TRP A 78 0.40 2.64 -5.64
C TRP A 78 1.91 2.60 -5.55
N ARG A 79 2.41 2.10 -4.43
CA ARG A 79 3.84 1.96 -4.15
C ARG A 79 4.07 0.82 -3.16
N VAL A 80 5.31 0.36 -3.11
CA VAL A 80 5.74 -0.57 -2.06
C VAL A 80 6.46 0.22 -0.98
N GLU A 81 5.96 0.14 0.25
CA GLU A 81 6.57 0.78 1.42
C GLU A 81 6.67 -0.25 2.53
N ASN A 82 7.87 -0.44 3.09
CA ASN A 82 8.12 -1.40 4.17
C ASN A 82 7.67 -2.84 3.86
N GLY A 83 7.70 -3.25 2.60
CA GLY A 83 7.21 -4.57 2.18
C GLY A 83 5.69 -4.68 2.03
N GLU A 84 4.96 -3.56 2.12
CA GLU A 84 3.49 -3.50 1.97
C GLU A 84 3.11 -2.83 0.63
N LEU A 85 2.00 -3.26 0.03
CA LEU A 85 1.40 -2.60 -1.13
C LEU A 85 0.46 -1.47 -0.66
N VAL A 86 0.88 -0.22 -0.82
CA VAL A 86 0.21 0.96 -0.25
C VAL A 86 -0.44 1.84 -1.32
N ASN A 87 -1.69 2.24 -1.10
CA ASN A 87 -2.42 3.22 -1.91
C ASN A 87 -2.62 4.55 -1.17
N ASP A 88 -2.66 5.65 -1.89
CA ASP A 88 -2.87 7.01 -1.35
C ASP A 88 -4.35 7.42 -1.20
N GLY A 89 -5.29 6.52 -1.52
CA GLY A 89 -6.74 6.75 -1.51
C GLY A 89 -7.32 7.19 -2.84
N THR A 90 -6.51 7.26 -3.90
CA THR A 90 -6.93 7.70 -5.24
C THR A 90 -6.36 6.80 -6.34
N GLY A 91 -6.74 7.12 -7.59
CA GLY A 91 -6.23 6.41 -8.77
C GLY A 91 -6.99 5.13 -9.15
N PRO A 92 -6.44 4.35 -10.09
CA PRO A 92 -7.01 3.07 -10.50
C PRO A 92 -6.78 1.98 -9.43
N TYR A 93 -7.57 0.91 -9.47
CA TYR A 93 -7.38 -0.23 -8.57
C TYR A 93 -6.16 -1.07 -8.98
N ALA A 94 -5.48 -1.66 -7.99
CA ALA A 94 -4.44 -2.66 -8.25
C ALA A 94 -5.08 -3.96 -8.75
N THR A 95 -4.73 -4.37 -9.96
CA THR A 95 -5.22 -5.61 -10.61
C THR A 95 -4.04 -6.49 -10.95
N THR A 96 -4.13 -7.79 -10.65
CA THR A 96 -3.08 -8.75 -10.98
C THR A 96 -2.97 -8.94 -12.49
N ASP A 97 -1.75 -9.00 -13.03
CA ASP A 97 -1.50 -9.42 -14.41
C ASP A 97 -1.94 -10.88 -14.62
N ALA A 98 -1.84 -11.70 -13.58
CA ALA A 98 -2.32 -13.07 -13.59
C ALA A 98 -3.84 -13.14 -13.43
N GLU A 99 -4.45 -14.07 -14.17
CA GLU A 99 -5.84 -14.48 -13.97
C GLU A 99 -5.90 -15.74 -13.10
N PHE A 100 -6.95 -15.82 -12.28
CA PHE A 100 -7.13 -16.91 -11.34
C PHE A 100 -8.52 -17.54 -11.50
N GLY A 101 -8.58 -18.87 -11.40
CA GLY A 101 -9.81 -19.65 -11.41
C GLY A 101 -10.43 -19.72 -10.02
N ASP A 102 -10.62 -20.94 -9.52
CA ASP A 102 -11.02 -21.17 -8.14
C ASP A 102 -9.79 -21.10 -7.24
N ILE A 103 -9.85 -20.27 -6.21
CA ILE A 103 -8.71 -19.99 -5.33
C ILE A 103 -9.15 -19.90 -3.87
N GLU A 104 -8.21 -20.20 -2.99
CA GLU A 104 -8.19 -19.71 -1.61
C GLU A 104 -7.26 -18.49 -1.56
N LEU A 105 -7.76 -17.35 -1.07
CA LEU A 105 -7.00 -16.11 -0.98
C LEU A 105 -6.73 -15.78 0.48
N LEU A 106 -5.46 -15.79 0.86
CA LEU A 106 -4.98 -15.32 2.15
C LEU A 106 -4.30 -13.96 1.97
N LEU A 107 -4.72 -12.98 2.77
CA LEU A 107 -4.14 -11.65 2.81
C LEU A 107 -4.32 -11.03 4.19
N GLU A 108 -3.44 -10.08 4.50
CA GLU A 108 -3.60 -9.15 5.61
C GLU A 108 -3.79 -7.75 5.04
N TYR A 109 -4.57 -6.92 5.73
CA TYR A 109 -4.76 -5.53 5.36
C TYR A 109 -4.76 -4.64 6.58
N LYS A 110 -4.31 -3.41 6.38
CA LYS A 110 -4.41 -2.33 7.36
C LYS A 110 -5.24 -1.19 6.76
N THR A 111 -6.26 -0.78 7.48
CA THR A 111 -7.14 0.32 7.08
C THR A 111 -6.87 1.58 7.90
N VAL A 112 -7.36 2.72 7.40
CA VAL A 112 -7.31 4.02 8.10
C VAL A 112 -8.72 4.55 8.31
N ALA A 113 -8.87 5.54 9.19
CA ALA A 113 -10.17 6.12 9.49
C ALA A 113 -10.88 6.59 8.21
N LYS A 114 -12.17 6.21 8.06
CA LYS A 114 -13.03 6.52 6.90
C LYS A 114 -12.57 5.91 5.56
N ALA A 115 -11.61 5.00 5.53
CA ALA A 115 -11.22 4.34 4.29
C ALA A 115 -12.36 3.48 3.72
N ASP A 116 -12.38 3.39 2.39
CA ASP A 116 -13.22 2.48 1.60
C ASP A 116 -12.31 1.73 0.64
N SER A 117 -12.32 0.42 0.70
CA SER A 117 -11.54 -0.46 -0.16
C SER A 117 -12.28 -1.78 -0.32
N GLY A 118 -11.71 -2.70 -1.07
CA GLY A 118 -12.25 -4.04 -1.17
C GLY A 118 -11.49 -4.88 -2.17
N ILE A 119 -11.78 -6.18 -2.12
CA ILE A 119 -11.16 -7.18 -2.98
C ILE A 119 -12.20 -7.68 -3.96
N TYR A 120 -11.99 -7.43 -5.24
CA TYR A 120 -12.84 -7.96 -6.30
C TYR A 120 -12.34 -9.34 -6.73
N LEU A 121 -13.06 -10.39 -6.34
CA LEU A 121 -12.73 -11.76 -6.71
C LEU A 121 -13.10 -11.98 -8.18
N ARG A 122 -12.11 -12.11 -9.06
CA ARG A 122 -12.30 -12.24 -10.52
C ARG A 122 -13.12 -11.07 -11.12
N GLY A 123 -12.96 -9.87 -10.58
CA GLY A 123 -13.68 -8.68 -11.01
C GLY A 123 -15.11 -8.52 -10.43
N THR A 124 -15.75 -9.60 -9.97
CA THR A 124 -16.99 -9.57 -9.16
C THR A 124 -17.25 -10.95 -8.55
N PRO A 125 -17.66 -11.07 -7.26
CA PRO A 125 -18.12 -10.02 -6.34
C PRO A 125 -16.99 -9.24 -5.64
N GLN A 126 -17.36 -8.13 -4.99
CA GLN A 126 -16.48 -7.39 -4.08
C GLN A 126 -16.65 -7.92 -2.64
N VAL A 127 -15.53 -8.26 -2.00
CA VAL A 127 -15.44 -8.41 -0.55
C VAL A 127 -15.03 -7.07 0.03
N GLN A 128 -15.91 -6.47 0.84
CA GLN A 128 -15.78 -5.08 1.29
C GLN A 128 -14.75 -4.92 2.41
N ILE A 129 -13.97 -3.84 2.36
CA ILE A 129 -13.04 -3.41 3.42
C ILE A 129 -13.33 -1.95 3.74
N TRP A 130 -13.82 -1.64 4.94
CA TRP A 130 -14.06 -0.27 5.37
C TRP A 130 -13.71 -0.04 6.83
N ASP A 131 -13.69 1.23 7.23
CA ASP A 131 -13.68 1.60 8.64
C ASP A 131 -15.07 1.41 9.26
N TRP A 132 -15.24 0.35 10.05
CA TRP A 132 -16.48 0.04 10.77
C TRP A 132 -16.77 1.00 11.94
N ASN A 133 -15.81 1.83 12.35
CA ASN A 133 -16.02 2.85 13.38
C ASN A 133 -16.53 4.19 12.79
N GLN A 134 -16.71 4.27 11.46
CA GLN A 134 -17.16 5.50 10.82
C GLN A 134 -18.58 5.86 11.25
N LYS A 135 -18.86 7.17 11.41
CA LYS A 135 -20.24 7.62 11.67
C LYS A 135 -21.07 7.50 10.40
N PHE A 136 -22.32 7.06 10.53
CA PHE A 136 -23.26 7.03 9.42
C PHE A 136 -23.36 8.42 8.76
N ASP A 137 -23.16 8.45 7.44
CA ASP A 137 -23.32 9.65 6.62
C ASP A 137 -24.57 9.48 5.74
N PRO A 138 -25.64 10.27 5.96
CA PRO A 138 -26.86 10.17 5.15
C PRO A 138 -26.62 10.51 3.66
N LYS A 139 -25.52 11.19 3.32
CA LYS A 139 -25.14 11.43 1.91
C LYS A 139 -24.51 10.21 1.26
N ASN A 140 -24.03 9.25 2.05
CA ASN A 140 -23.39 8.01 1.61
C ASN A 140 -24.07 6.79 2.28
N PRO A 141 -25.36 6.54 2.00
CA PRO A 141 -26.17 5.57 2.75
C PRO A 141 -25.71 4.11 2.58
N ASN A 142 -24.85 3.83 1.60
CA ASN A 142 -24.25 2.52 1.36
C ASN A 142 -23.00 2.25 2.21
N ARG A 143 -22.47 3.27 2.91
CA ARG A 143 -21.33 3.16 3.84
C ARG A 143 -21.85 3.13 5.28
N LYS A 144 -22.53 2.03 5.62
CA LYS A 144 -23.05 1.83 6.98
C LYS A 144 -21.95 1.19 7.84
N PRO A 145 -21.62 1.73 9.02
CA PRO A 145 -20.81 0.99 9.99
C PRO A 145 -21.50 -0.33 10.38
#